data_AF-A0A316GXS7-F1
#
_entry.id   AF-A0A316GXS7-F1
#
_cell.length_a   1.000
_cell.length_b   1.000
_cell.length_c   1.000
_cell.angle_alpha   90.00
_cell.angle_beta   90.00
_cell.angle_gamma   90.00
#
_symmetry.space_group_name_H-M   'P 1'
#
loop_
_entity.id
_entity.type
_entity.pdbx_description
1 polymer ?
#
loop_
_entity_poly.entity_id
_entity_poly.type
_entity_poly.pdbx_seq_one_letter_code
_entity_poly.pdbx_strand_id
1 'polypeptide(L)'
;MLTKTALLELDAETRTFALVGAFIGYFALLEQGIESALGEVVGVDGVRRAIIGRNMGFDDKIKTLRTLVDLFITDKVEAKRFDDLAKRARKCGELRNIVAHTPFRQSSTSDGAEFFPISASSKLEFPDMDWSIDDFLMQIDSINQIDNDLRSLEKRMSLQRIAEALMQVPDANDARGERAAAVGGLFGLGSALLKDNDP
;
A
#
# COMPACT_ATOMS: atom_id res chain seq x y z
N MET A 1 14.30 -2.56 16.10
CA MET A 1 14.82 -2.57 14.71
C MET A 1 15.68 -3.81 14.58
N LEU A 2 15.51 -4.60 13.52
CA LEU A 2 16.36 -5.78 13.29
C LEU A 2 17.78 -5.30 12.98
N THR A 3 18.78 -5.92 13.60
CA THR A 3 20.18 -5.63 13.35
C THR A 3 20.89 -6.89 12.91
N LYS A 4 21.93 -6.74 12.08
CA LYS A 4 22.75 -7.86 11.64
C LYS A 4 23.33 -8.64 12.82
N THR A 5 23.82 -7.94 13.85
CA THR A 5 24.38 -8.56 15.05
C THR A 5 23.36 -9.47 15.76
N ALA A 6 22.14 -8.97 16.01
CA ALA A 6 21.10 -9.77 16.68
C ALA A 6 20.66 -10.98 15.84
N LEU A 7 20.67 -10.86 14.51
CA LEU A 7 20.37 -11.97 13.62
C LEU A 7 21.47 -13.03 13.64
N LEU A 8 22.75 -12.63 13.67
CA LEU A 8 23.89 -13.54 13.72
C LEU A 8 23.96 -14.34 15.05
N GLU A 9 23.27 -13.91 16.10
CA GLU A 9 23.14 -14.66 17.35
C GLU A 9 22.19 -15.87 17.24
N LEU A 10 21.33 -15.90 16.21
CA LEU A 10 20.44 -17.02 15.92
C LEU A 10 21.20 -18.11 15.15
N ASP A 11 20.78 -19.37 15.35
CA ASP A 11 21.21 -20.46 14.46
C ASP A 11 20.75 -20.19 13.01
N ALA A 12 21.42 -20.81 12.04
CA ALA A 12 21.24 -20.47 10.63
C ALA A 12 19.81 -20.71 10.13
N GLU A 13 19.14 -21.78 10.57
CA GLU A 13 17.79 -22.10 10.15
C GLU A 13 16.78 -21.11 10.74
N THR A 14 16.83 -20.88 12.05
CA THR A 14 15.97 -19.88 12.72
C THR A 14 16.19 -18.48 12.15
N ARG A 15 17.44 -18.11 11.84
CA ARG A 15 17.78 -16.83 11.21
C ARG A 15 17.11 -16.68 9.84
N THR A 16 17.18 -17.69 9.00
CA THR A 16 16.52 -17.69 7.69
C THR A 16 15.02 -17.46 7.81
N PHE A 17 14.34 -18.15 8.73
CA PHE A 17 12.91 -17.93 8.98
C PHE A 17 12.63 -16.52 9.51
N ALA A 18 13.47 -15.99 10.40
CA ALA A 18 13.32 -14.64 10.92
C ALA A 18 13.47 -13.57 9.83
N LEU A 19 14.44 -13.72 8.91
CA LEU A 19 14.66 -12.82 7.78
C LEU A 19 13.47 -12.79 6.82
N VAL A 20 13.01 -13.96 6.39
CA VAL A 20 11.84 -14.10 5.50
C VAL A 20 10.58 -13.56 6.18
N GLY A 21 10.34 -13.93 7.44
CA GLY A 21 9.20 -13.45 8.22
C GLY A 21 9.20 -11.94 8.40
N ALA A 22 10.36 -11.35 8.68
CA ALA A 22 10.51 -9.90 8.79
C ALA A 22 10.18 -9.19 7.48
N PHE A 23 10.75 -9.65 6.35
CA PHE A 23 10.43 -9.09 5.04
C PHE A 23 8.93 -9.10 4.76
N ILE A 24 8.27 -10.25 4.97
CA ILE A 24 6.82 -10.40 4.74
C ILE A 24 6.01 -9.50 5.68
N GLY A 25 6.43 -9.38 6.95
CA GLY A 25 5.80 -8.50 7.92
C GLY A 25 5.84 -7.02 7.50
N TYR A 26 7.02 -6.52 7.11
CA TYR A 26 7.15 -5.14 6.62
C TYR A 26 6.39 -4.91 5.31
N PHE A 27 6.38 -5.89 4.40
CA PHE A 27 5.57 -5.80 3.19
C PHE A 27 4.08 -5.70 3.50
N ALA A 28 3.57 -6.47 4.47
CA ALA A 28 2.17 -6.41 4.87
C ALA A 28 1.78 -5.03 5.44
N LEU A 29 2.70 -4.36 6.16
CA LEU A 29 2.49 -2.99 6.65
C LEU A 29 2.43 -1.98 5.50
N LEU A 30 3.30 -2.11 4.49
CA LEU A 30 3.24 -1.31 3.27
C LEU A 30 1.91 -1.50 2.53
N GLU A 31 1.47 -2.75 2.36
CA GLU A 31 0.19 -3.06 1.72
C GLU A 31 -0.98 -2.45 2.49
N GLN A 32 -0.98 -2.53 3.81
CA GLN A 32 -1.98 -1.86 4.65
C GLN A 32 -1.95 -0.33 4.51
N GLY A 33 -0.76 0.27 4.37
CA GLY A 33 -0.60 1.71 4.09
C GLY A 33 -1.23 2.10 2.76
N ILE A 34 -1.01 1.32 1.71
CA ILE A 34 -1.63 1.53 0.39
C ILE A 34 -3.15 1.36 0.45
N GLU A 35 -3.65 0.34 1.16
CA GLU A 35 -5.09 0.15 1.36
C GLU A 35 -5.74 1.33 2.11
N SER A 36 -5.02 1.88 3.09
CA SER A 36 -5.48 3.05 3.85
C SER A 36 -5.59 4.27 2.93
N ALA A 37 -4.52 4.56 2.16
CA ALA A 37 -4.53 5.64 1.18
C ALA A 37 -5.62 5.47 0.11
N LEU A 38 -5.85 4.25 -0.38
CA LEU A 38 -6.92 3.95 -1.33
C LEU A 38 -8.31 4.22 -0.71
N GLY A 39 -8.54 3.72 0.50
CA GLY A 39 -9.79 3.97 1.24
C GLY A 39 -10.01 5.46 1.47
N GLU A 40 -8.98 6.19 1.85
CA GLU A 40 -9.05 7.65 2.00
C GLU A 40 -9.46 8.31 0.70
N VAL A 41 -8.80 8.03 -0.42
CA VAL A 41 -9.10 8.69 -1.71
C VAL A 41 -10.51 8.37 -2.21
N VAL A 42 -10.95 7.12 -2.08
CA VAL A 42 -12.31 6.70 -2.51
C VAL A 42 -13.39 7.10 -1.50
N GLY A 43 -13.03 7.45 -0.26
CA GLY A 43 -13.99 7.79 0.80
C GLY A 43 -14.66 6.56 1.41
N VAL A 44 -13.90 5.48 1.59
CA VAL A 44 -14.36 4.21 2.14
C VAL A 44 -13.52 3.83 3.35
N ASP A 45 -14.18 3.52 4.46
CA ASP A 45 -13.55 3.24 5.75
C ASP A 45 -13.93 1.86 6.32
N GLY A 46 -13.33 1.53 7.46
CA GLY A 46 -13.65 0.36 8.27
C GLY A 46 -13.74 -0.96 7.49
N VAL A 47 -14.86 -1.67 7.68
CA VAL A 47 -15.10 -2.99 7.07
C VAL A 47 -15.20 -2.90 5.54
N ARG A 48 -15.76 -1.81 5.00
CA ARG A 48 -15.89 -1.65 3.54
C ARG A 48 -14.51 -1.53 2.88
N ARG A 49 -13.60 -0.77 3.50
CA ARG A 49 -12.21 -0.67 3.04
C ARG A 49 -11.52 -2.03 3.07
N ALA A 50 -11.69 -2.79 4.15
CA ALA A 50 -11.12 -4.13 4.27
C ALA A 50 -11.65 -5.09 3.22
N ILE A 51 -12.96 -5.05 2.90
CA ILE A 51 -13.56 -5.86 1.82
C ILE A 51 -12.94 -5.50 0.47
N ILE A 52 -12.85 -4.20 0.14
CA ILE A 52 -12.24 -3.75 -1.13
C ILE A 52 -10.78 -4.19 -1.20
N GLY A 53 -9.98 -3.86 -0.17
CA GLY A 53 -8.57 -4.20 -0.11
C GLY A 53 -8.31 -5.70 -0.25
N ARG A 54 -9.10 -6.53 0.42
CA ARG A 54 -8.94 -8.00 0.35
C ARG A 54 -9.21 -8.58 -1.04
N ASN A 55 -10.10 -7.96 -1.81
CA ASN A 55 -10.50 -8.42 -3.15
C ASN A 55 -9.66 -7.83 -4.28
N MET A 56 -8.67 -6.99 -3.98
CA MET A 56 -7.74 -6.43 -4.95
C MET A 56 -6.35 -7.06 -4.79
N GLY A 57 -5.69 -7.39 -5.91
CA GLY A 57 -4.27 -7.70 -5.89
C GLY A 57 -3.44 -6.45 -5.57
N PHE A 58 -2.25 -6.63 -5.01
CA PHE A 58 -1.35 -5.51 -4.68
C PHE A 58 -1.06 -4.60 -5.89
N ASP A 59 -0.83 -5.18 -7.07
CA ASP A 59 -0.60 -4.45 -8.32
C ASP A 59 -1.83 -3.62 -8.73
N ASP A 60 -3.04 -4.15 -8.53
CA ASP A 60 -4.28 -3.45 -8.84
C ASP A 60 -4.50 -2.28 -7.88
N LYS A 61 -4.23 -2.47 -6.57
CA LYS A 61 -4.27 -1.37 -5.58
C LYS A 61 -3.37 -0.22 -6.00
N ILE A 62 -2.13 -0.52 -6.40
CA ILE A 62 -1.17 0.48 -6.86
C ILE A 62 -1.67 1.19 -8.13
N LYS A 63 -2.14 0.46 -9.14
CA LYS A 63 -2.66 1.07 -10.38
C LYS A 63 -3.85 1.98 -10.10
N THR A 64 -4.84 1.49 -9.35
CA THR A 64 -6.04 2.27 -8.98
C THR A 64 -5.65 3.53 -8.23
N LEU A 65 -4.77 3.43 -7.23
CA LEU A 65 -4.34 4.59 -6.46
C LEU A 65 -3.60 5.62 -7.33
N ARG A 66 -2.72 5.18 -8.25
CA ARG A 66 -2.05 6.08 -9.21
C ARG A 66 -3.04 6.80 -10.12
N THR A 67 -4.04 6.09 -10.64
CA THR A 67 -5.10 6.70 -11.47
C THR A 67 -5.93 7.72 -10.68
N LEU A 68 -6.28 7.40 -9.44
CA LEU A 68 -7.03 8.32 -8.58
C LEU A 68 -6.19 9.56 -8.24
N VAL A 69 -4.90 9.41 -7.95
CA VAL A 69 -3.99 10.52 -7.71
C VAL A 69 -3.90 11.43 -8.94
N ASP A 70 -3.72 10.87 -10.14
CA ASP A 70 -3.66 11.69 -11.36
C ASP A 70 -4.95 12.48 -11.61
N LEU A 71 -6.09 11.88 -11.27
CA LEU A 71 -7.42 12.48 -11.43
C LEU A 71 -7.73 13.56 -10.39
N PHE A 72 -7.41 13.32 -9.12
CA PHE A 72 -7.84 14.16 -7.99
C PHE A 72 -6.76 15.07 -7.41
N ILE A 73 -5.48 14.87 -7.74
CA ILE A 73 -4.39 15.72 -7.24
C ILE A 73 -4.00 16.74 -8.29
N THR A 74 -4.32 18.00 -7.99
CA THR A 74 -4.06 19.16 -8.86
C THR A 74 -2.59 19.58 -8.86
N ASP A 75 -1.88 19.41 -7.74
CA ASP A 75 -0.43 19.62 -7.68
C ASP A 75 0.31 18.51 -8.45
N LYS A 76 0.72 18.82 -9.69
CA LYS A 76 1.42 17.87 -10.56
C LYS A 76 2.82 17.50 -10.07
N VAL A 77 3.46 18.28 -9.21
CA VAL A 77 4.73 17.91 -8.59
C VAL A 77 4.50 16.84 -7.53
N GLU A 78 3.49 17.00 -6.68
CA GLU A 78 3.12 15.97 -5.70
C GLU A 78 2.59 14.71 -6.37
N ALA A 79 1.74 14.83 -7.40
CA ALA A 79 1.24 13.68 -8.15
C ALA A 79 2.38 12.87 -8.78
N LYS A 80 3.40 13.54 -9.35
CA LYS A 80 4.59 12.88 -9.89
C LYS A 80 5.42 12.19 -8.80
N ARG A 81 5.62 12.85 -7.65
CA ARG A 81 6.33 12.25 -6.52
C ARG A 81 5.61 10.99 -6.02
N PHE A 82 4.29 11.04 -5.93
CA PHE A 82 3.47 9.88 -5.58
C PHE A 82 3.65 8.75 -6.63
N ASP A 83 3.58 9.07 -7.92
CA ASP A 83 3.74 8.11 -9.01
C ASP A 83 5.09 7.37 -8.94
N ASP A 84 6.17 8.10 -8.66
CA ASP A 84 7.51 7.52 -8.49
C ASP A 84 7.60 6.60 -7.25
N LEU A 85 6.95 6.98 -6.14
CA LEU A 85 6.85 6.11 -4.96
C LEU A 85 6.03 4.84 -5.25
N ALA A 86 4.89 4.98 -5.93
CA ALA A 86 4.02 3.87 -6.28
C ALA A 86 4.73 2.88 -7.23
N LYS A 87 5.54 3.38 -8.18
CA LYS A 87 6.40 2.55 -9.03
C LYS A 87 7.45 1.78 -8.21
N ARG A 88 8.04 2.39 -7.18
CA ARG A 88 8.96 1.70 -6.27
C ARG A 88 8.24 0.65 -5.44
N ALA A 89 7.07 0.96 -4.88
CA ALA A 89 6.23 0.01 -4.14
C ALA A 89 5.86 -1.21 -4.99
N ARG A 90 5.54 -1.00 -6.28
CA ARG A 90 5.27 -2.08 -7.24
C ARG A 90 6.41 -3.09 -7.33
N LYS A 91 7.66 -2.63 -7.37
CA LYS A 91 8.85 -3.51 -7.37
C LYS A 91 8.94 -4.35 -6.09
N CYS A 92 8.55 -3.80 -4.94
CA CYS A 92 8.47 -4.58 -3.70
C CYS A 92 7.43 -5.71 -3.82
N GLY A 93 6.33 -5.48 -4.55
CA GLY A 93 5.33 -6.53 -4.84
C GLY A 93 5.89 -7.69 -5.67
N GLU A 94 6.74 -7.39 -6.65
CA GLU A 94 7.45 -8.40 -7.45
C GLU A 94 8.38 -9.25 -6.55
N LEU A 95 9.16 -8.59 -5.69
CA LEU A 95 10.03 -9.26 -4.72
C LEU A 95 9.24 -10.11 -3.72
N ARG A 96 8.09 -9.62 -3.25
CA ARG A 96 7.22 -10.39 -2.35
C ARG A 96 6.73 -11.68 -2.97
N ASN A 97 6.46 -11.72 -4.28
CA ASN A 97 6.06 -12.96 -4.93
C ASN A 97 7.18 -14.01 -4.86
N ILE A 98 8.43 -13.58 -5.02
CA ILE A 98 9.59 -14.45 -4.86
C ILE A 98 9.66 -14.94 -3.42
N VAL A 99 9.74 -14.03 -2.44
CA VAL A 99 9.95 -14.39 -1.03
C VAL A 99 8.80 -15.24 -0.45
N ALA A 100 7.56 -14.98 -0.86
CA ALA A 100 6.37 -15.64 -0.29
C ALA A 100 6.02 -16.98 -0.96
N HIS A 101 6.41 -17.20 -2.21
CA HIS A 101 5.95 -18.35 -3.00
C HIS A 101 7.08 -19.25 -3.51
N THR A 102 8.33 -18.88 -3.26
CA THR A 102 9.49 -19.69 -3.67
C THR A 102 9.96 -20.52 -2.49
N PRO A 103 10.19 -21.85 -2.66
CA PRO A 103 10.86 -22.64 -1.65
C PRO A 103 12.22 -22.02 -1.28
N PHE A 104 12.58 -22.09 -0.01
CA PHE A 104 13.83 -21.52 0.49
C PHE A 104 14.44 -22.40 1.59
N ARG A 105 15.73 -22.21 1.85
CA ARG A 105 16.46 -22.83 2.96
C ARG A 105 17.56 -21.88 3.47
N GLN A 106 18.22 -22.28 4.55
CA GLN A 106 19.45 -21.60 4.98
C GLN A 106 20.51 -21.65 3.88
N SER A 107 21.13 -20.51 3.61
CA SER A 107 22.19 -20.44 2.61
C SER A 107 23.40 -21.27 3.01
N SER A 108 24.01 -21.98 2.06
CA SER A 108 25.33 -22.57 2.23
C SER A 108 26.49 -21.62 1.91
N THR A 109 26.19 -20.46 1.32
CA THR A 109 27.19 -19.50 0.80
C THR A 109 27.21 -18.17 1.54
N SER A 110 26.06 -17.73 2.09
CA SER A 110 25.92 -16.48 2.82
C SER A 110 25.35 -16.69 4.23
N ASP A 111 25.19 -15.57 4.95
CA ASP A 111 24.56 -15.54 6.26
C ASP A 111 23.03 -15.47 6.22
N GLY A 112 22.40 -15.54 5.03
CA GLY A 112 20.95 -15.38 4.88
C GLY A 112 20.22 -16.61 4.32
N ALA A 113 19.54 -16.45 3.18
CA ALA A 113 18.62 -17.43 2.63
C ALA A 113 18.88 -17.70 1.15
N GLU A 114 18.83 -18.97 0.78
CA GLU A 114 18.86 -19.42 -0.61
C GLU A 114 17.41 -19.72 -1.05
N PHE A 115 17.01 -19.16 -2.19
CA PHE A 115 15.71 -19.39 -2.82
C PHE A 115 15.88 -20.29 -4.04
N PHE A 116 14.85 -21.10 -4.32
CA PHE A 116 14.81 -22.00 -5.49
C PHE A 116 13.74 -21.57 -6.51
N PRO A 117 13.88 -20.38 -7.14
CA PRO A 117 12.91 -19.94 -8.13
C PRO A 117 12.98 -20.86 -9.36
N ILE A 118 11.81 -21.10 -9.95
CA ILE A 118 11.69 -21.82 -11.22
C ILE A 118 11.00 -20.89 -12.20
N SER A 119 11.65 -20.63 -13.33
CA SER A 119 11.09 -19.84 -14.43
C SER A 119 10.82 -20.75 -15.62
N ALA A 120 9.63 -20.63 -16.22
CA ALA A 120 9.21 -21.43 -17.37
C ALA A 120 8.39 -20.61 -18.39
N SER A 121 8.64 -19.31 -18.49
CA SER A 121 7.86 -18.41 -19.35
C SER A 121 8.07 -18.66 -20.85
N SER A 122 9.28 -19.03 -21.24
CA SER A 122 9.66 -19.40 -22.63
C SER A 122 10.73 -20.49 -22.69
N LYS A 123 11.54 -20.62 -21.63
CA LYS A 123 12.51 -21.68 -21.37
C LYS A 123 12.47 -22.04 -19.88
N LEU A 124 12.77 -23.29 -19.56
CA LEU A 124 12.94 -23.73 -18.18
C LEU A 124 14.30 -23.27 -17.66
N GLU A 125 14.29 -22.44 -16.62
CA GLU A 125 15.45 -21.89 -15.95
C GLU A 125 15.34 -22.09 -14.43
N PHE A 126 16.49 -22.34 -13.78
CA PHE A 126 16.64 -22.43 -12.33
C PHE A 126 17.61 -21.33 -11.89
N PRO A 127 17.14 -20.08 -11.72
CA PRO A 127 18.02 -18.97 -11.36
C PRO A 127 18.63 -19.19 -9.97
N ASP A 128 19.94 -18.96 -9.86
CA ASP A 128 20.61 -18.91 -8.56
C ASP A 128 20.18 -17.62 -7.83
N MET A 129 19.64 -17.76 -6.62
CA MET A 129 19.15 -16.64 -5.84
C MET A 129 19.47 -16.81 -4.36
N ASP A 130 20.48 -16.10 -3.90
CA ASP A 130 20.96 -16.13 -2.53
C ASP A 130 20.98 -14.71 -1.97
N TRP A 131 20.29 -14.49 -0.84
CA TRP A 131 20.21 -13.20 -0.17
C TRP A 131 20.92 -13.27 1.17
N SER A 132 21.89 -12.40 1.39
CA SER A 132 22.55 -12.19 2.67
C SER A 132 21.63 -11.47 3.67
N ILE A 133 22.04 -11.40 4.94
CA ILE A 133 21.37 -10.54 5.93
C ILE A 133 21.29 -9.09 5.45
N ASP A 134 22.36 -8.58 4.83
CA ASP A 134 22.41 -7.20 4.36
C ASP A 134 21.41 -6.94 3.24
N ASP A 135 21.23 -7.92 2.33
CA ASP A 135 20.23 -7.83 1.27
C ASP A 135 18.82 -7.72 1.86
N PHE A 136 18.49 -8.56 2.84
CA PHE A 136 17.20 -8.49 3.52
C PHE A 136 16.98 -7.17 4.25
N LEU A 137 17.97 -6.69 5.01
CA LEU A 137 17.85 -5.43 5.74
C LEU A 137 17.69 -4.24 4.78
N MET A 138 18.44 -4.23 3.68
CA MET A 138 18.30 -3.22 2.62
C MET A 138 16.88 -3.24 2.02
N GLN A 139 16.32 -4.41 1.73
CA GLN A 139 14.94 -4.49 1.20
C GLN A 139 13.90 -4.05 2.23
N ILE A 140 14.06 -4.46 3.50
CA ILE A 140 13.17 -4.05 4.60
C ILE A 140 13.20 -2.54 4.79
N ASP A 141 14.38 -1.93 4.81
CA ASP A 141 14.54 -0.49 4.93
C ASP A 141 13.92 0.24 3.74
N SER A 142 14.09 -0.28 2.53
CA SER A 142 13.44 0.27 1.33
C SER A 142 11.91 0.22 1.45
N ILE A 143 11.33 -0.90 1.88
CA ILE A 143 9.88 -1.06 2.11
C ILE A 143 9.40 -0.05 3.16
N ASN A 144 10.09 0.02 4.30
CA ASN A 144 9.74 0.92 5.39
C ASN A 144 9.83 2.39 4.97
N GLN A 145 10.85 2.77 4.20
CA GLN A 145 10.97 4.13 3.66
C GLN A 145 9.81 4.47 2.73
N ILE A 146 9.43 3.55 1.83
CA ILE A 146 8.30 3.74 0.92
C ILE A 146 6.98 3.87 1.68
N ASP A 147 6.73 3.03 2.69
CA ASP A 147 5.53 3.12 3.53
C ASP A 147 5.44 4.47 4.25
N ASN A 148 6.53 4.91 4.88
CA ASN A 148 6.59 6.20 5.57
C ASN A 148 6.37 7.38 4.61
N ASP A 149 6.98 7.32 3.42
CA ASP A 149 6.81 8.35 2.40
C ASP A 149 5.36 8.40 1.89
N LEU A 150 4.71 7.25 1.67
CA LEU A 150 3.30 7.19 1.25
C LEU A 150 2.36 7.75 2.32
N ARG A 151 2.54 7.38 3.59
CA ARG A 151 1.74 7.90 4.72
C ARG A 151 1.90 9.41 4.89
N SER A 152 3.07 9.95 4.55
CA SER A 152 3.29 11.40 4.59
C SER A 152 2.48 12.15 3.53
N LEU A 153 2.23 11.53 2.37
CA LEU A 153 1.45 12.09 1.27
C LEU A 153 -0.06 11.95 1.48
N GLU A 154 -0.53 10.84 2.06
CA GLU A 154 -1.94 10.60 2.40
C GLU A 154 -2.57 11.78 3.19
N LYS A 155 -1.83 12.31 4.17
CA LYS A 155 -2.27 13.46 4.98
C LYS A 155 -2.49 14.74 4.16
N ARG A 156 -1.79 14.90 3.04
CA ARG A 156 -1.92 16.08 2.16
C ARG A 156 -3.06 15.92 1.18
N MET A 157 -3.22 14.72 0.63
CA MET A 157 -4.28 14.40 -0.32
C MET A 157 -5.68 14.52 0.30
N SER A 158 -5.85 14.05 1.53
CA SER A 158 -7.13 14.18 2.26
C SER A 158 -7.56 15.64 2.42
N LEU A 159 -6.62 16.56 2.69
CA LEU A 159 -6.89 18.00 2.80
C LEU A 159 -7.29 18.62 1.45
N GLN A 160 -6.58 18.29 0.37
CA GLN A 160 -6.91 18.81 -0.97
C GLN A 160 -8.31 18.39 -1.41
N ARG A 161 -8.69 17.13 -1.18
CA ARG A 161 -10.05 16.66 -1.50
C ARG A 161 -11.13 17.36 -0.68
N ILE A 162 -10.90 17.56 0.63
CA ILE A 162 -11.84 18.32 1.47
C ILE A 162 -11.98 19.75 0.91
N ALA A 163 -10.87 20.38 0.54
CA ALA A 163 -10.89 21.72 -0.06
C ALA A 163 -11.65 21.75 -1.40
N GLU A 164 -11.44 20.78 -2.29
CA GLU A 164 -12.18 20.68 -3.55
C GLU A 164 -13.68 20.42 -3.35
N ALA A 165 -14.05 19.52 -2.44
CA ALA A 165 -15.46 19.27 -2.10
C ALA A 165 -16.15 20.52 -1.51
N LEU A 166 -15.42 21.32 -0.74
CA LEU A 166 -15.90 22.61 -0.23
C LEU A 166 -15.98 23.70 -1.31
N MET A 167 -15.14 23.63 -2.35
CA MET A 167 -15.19 24.56 -3.48
C MET A 167 -16.29 24.20 -4.50
N GLN A 168 -16.69 22.94 -4.59
CA GLN A 168 -17.79 22.47 -5.43
C GLN A 168 -19.17 22.63 -4.78
N VAL A 169 -19.36 23.62 -3.88
CA VAL A 169 -20.70 23.95 -3.36
C VAL A 169 -21.61 24.18 -4.58
N PRO A 170 -22.71 23.42 -4.73
CA PRO A 170 -23.59 23.59 -5.87
C PRO A 170 -24.06 25.04 -5.86
N ASP A 171 -23.95 25.72 -7.00
CA ASP A 171 -24.50 27.05 -7.17
C ASP A 171 -25.96 27.00 -6.72
N ALA A 172 -26.27 27.66 -5.60
CA ALA A 172 -27.60 27.70 -4.99
C ALA A 172 -28.68 28.36 -5.90
N ASN A 173 -28.29 28.69 -7.14
CA ASN A 173 -29.14 29.30 -8.16
C ASN A 173 -29.82 28.29 -9.09
N ASP A 174 -29.53 26.99 -9.04
CA ASP A 174 -30.29 25.95 -9.76
C ASP A 174 -31.59 25.52 -9.04
N ALA A 175 -32.13 26.41 -8.19
CA ALA A 175 -33.37 26.22 -7.44
C ALA A 175 -34.67 26.36 -8.29
N ARG A 176 -34.62 26.09 -9.60
CA ARG A 176 -35.83 26.14 -10.45
C ARG A 176 -35.84 25.02 -11.49
N GLY A 177 -36.24 23.82 -11.07
CA GLY A 177 -36.75 22.85 -12.04
C GLY A 177 -36.68 21.40 -11.58
N GLU A 178 -37.77 20.95 -10.99
CA GLU A 178 -38.22 19.56 -10.99
C GLU A 178 -37.53 18.55 -10.07
N ARG A 179 -38.37 18.01 -9.19
CA ARG A 179 -38.18 16.84 -8.33
C ARG A 179 -37.70 15.62 -9.13
N ALA A 180 -36.40 15.47 -9.33
CA ALA A 180 -35.80 14.19 -9.63
C ALA A 180 -35.29 13.58 -8.32
N ALA A 181 -35.60 12.29 -8.13
CA ALA A 181 -35.43 11.54 -6.91
C ALA A 181 -34.05 11.76 -6.26
N ALA A 182 -34.08 11.93 -4.94
CA ALA A 182 -32.93 11.90 -4.06
C ALA A 182 -32.13 10.60 -4.26
N VAL A 183 -31.21 10.62 -5.21
CA VAL A 183 -30.10 9.68 -5.28
C VAL A 183 -29.25 9.99 -4.06
N GLY A 184 -29.25 9.03 -3.13
CA GLY A 184 -28.64 9.13 -1.82
C GLY A 184 -27.24 9.71 -1.90
N GLY A 185 -27.09 10.83 -1.21
CA GLY A 185 -25.85 11.59 -1.17
C GLY A 185 -24.68 10.71 -0.77
N LEU A 186 -23.62 10.81 -1.58
CA LEU A 186 -22.27 10.33 -1.28
C LEU A 186 -21.63 11.00 -0.04
N PHE A 187 -22.42 11.74 0.76
CA PHE A 187 -21.99 12.55 1.89
C PHE A 187 -22.89 12.34 3.13
N GLY A 188 -23.23 11.08 3.43
CA GLY A 188 -23.94 10.68 4.66
C GLY A 188 -23.21 10.99 5.98
N LEU A 189 -22.22 11.89 6.00
CA LEU A 189 -21.53 12.38 7.20
C LEU A 189 -22.35 13.41 8.00
N GLY A 190 -23.44 13.93 7.45
CA GLY A 190 -24.25 14.98 8.12
C GLY A 190 -25.35 14.51 9.07
N SER A 191 -25.66 13.21 9.14
CA SER A 191 -26.85 12.74 9.88
C SER A 191 -26.58 12.31 11.34
N ALA A 192 -25.32 12.29 11.78
CA ALA A 192 -24.95 11.83 13.13
C ALA A 192 -24.72 12.97 14.16
N LEU A 193 -24.83 14.25 13.78
CA LEU A 193 -24.53 15.39 14.66
C LEU A 193 -25.76 16.19 15.13
N LEU A 194 -26.99 15.78 14.78
CA LEU A 194 -28.22 16.51 15.13
C LEU A 194 -29.29 15.65 15.82
N LYS A 195 -28.88 14.64 16.59
CA LYS A 195 -29.76 14.00 17.57
C LYS A 195 -29.06 13.97 18.91
N ASP A 196 -29.19 15.08 19.63
CA ASP A 196 -29.34 15.14 21.09
C ASP A 196 -29.48 16.61 21.47
N ASN A 197 -30.72 17.09 21.39
CA ASN A 197 -31.27 18.16 22.23
C ASN A 197 -32.73 18.32 21.81
N ASP A 198 -33.59 17.50 22.42
CA ASP A 198 -34.94 17.95 22.76
C ASP A 198 -35.22 17.52 24.22
N PRO A 199 -35.94 18.36 24.99
CA PRO A 199 -35.94 18.42 26.45
C PRO A 199 -36.70 17.31 27.19
#